data_AF-A0A8S9H590-F1
#
_entry.id   AF-A0A8S9H590-F1
#
_cell.length_a   1.000
_cell.length_b   1.000
_cell.length_c   1.000
_cell.angle_alpha   90.00
_cell.angle_beta   90.00
_cell.angle_gamma   90.00
#
_symmetry.space_group_name_H-M   'P 1'
#
loop_
_entity.id
_entity.type
_entity.pdbx_description
1 polymer ?
#
loop_
_entity_poly.entity_id
_entity_poly.type
_entity_poly.pdbx_seq_one_letter_code
_entity_poly.pdbx_strand_id
1 'polypeptide(L)'
;MQAVCEAGVICPLVNLLQNAEFDIKKEAAWAVSNATSGGSPDQIKYMVEQGVVKPLCDLLICPDPRIITVCLEGLENILKVGEAEKVTGNTGDVNFYAQLIDDAEGLEKIENLQSHDNSEIYEKAVKILETYWLEEEDETLPHGDGSAQGFQFGGNDAAATPGGFNFQ
;
A
#
# COMPACT_ATOMS: atom_id res chain seq x y z
N MET A 1 -1.67 10.87 26.20
CA MET A 1 -2.50 10.66 24.99
C MET A 1 -3.60 9.61 25.17
N GLN A 2 -3.53 8.72 26.17
CA GLN A 2 -4.62 7.76 26.46
C GLN A 2 -5.96 8.42 26.89
N ALA A 3 -5.91 9.61 27.49
CA ALA A 3 -7.10 10.35 27.95
C ALA A 3 -8.00 10.89 26.83
N VAL A 4 -7.49 11.07 25.59
CA VAL A 4 -8.29 11.61 24.47
C VAL A 4 -9.20 10.51 23.89
N CYS A 5 -8.72 9.26 23.91
CA CYS A 5 -9.45 8.11 23.41
C CYS A 5 -10.52 7.61 24.41
N GLU A 6 -10.26 7.71 25.72
CA GLU A 6 -11.25 7.35 26.76
C GLU A 6 -12.39 8.39 26.90
N ALA A 7 -12.20 9.61 26.38
CA ALA A 7 -13.20 10.68 26.50
C ALA A 7 -14.29 10.66 25.39
N GLY A 8 -14.30 9.65 24.50
CA GLY A 8 -15.31 9.56 23.43
C GLY A 8 -15.23 10.69 22.39
N VAL A 9 -14.07 11.33 22.26
CA VAL A 9 -13.87 12.52 21.39
C VAL A 9 -13.68 12.13 19.92
N ILE A 10 -13.37 10.86 19.64
CA ILE A 10 -13.18 10.33 18.28
C ILE A 10 -14.45 10.48 17.44
N CYS A 11 -15.62 10.08 17.95
CA CYS A 11 -16.88 10.20 17.20
C CYS A 11 -17.24 11.66 16.85
N PRO A 12 -17.15 12.64 17.78
CA PRO A 12 -17.28 14.05 17.46
C PRO A 12 -16.28 14.54 16.40
N LEU A 13 -15.01 14.12 16.46
CA LEU A 13 -14.00 14.54 15.48
C LEU A 13 -14.29 14.04 14.07
N VAL A 14 -14.72 12.78 13.93
CA VAL A 14 -15.12 12.22 12.63
C VAL A 14 -16.37 12.93 12.10
N ASN A 15 -17.34 13.23 12.97
CA ASN A 15 -18.52 14.00 12.60
C ASN A 15 -18.17 15.43 12.14
N LEU A 16 -17.20 16.08 12.79
CA LEU A 16 -16.72 17.41 12.38
C LEU A 16 -16.01 17.36 11.01
N LEU A 17 -15.19 16.33 10.76
CA LEU A 17 -14.54 16.14 9.46
C LEU A 17 -15.55 16.02 8.30
N GLN A 18 -16.70 15.39 8.56
CA GLN A 18 -17.75 15.23 7.55
C GLN A 18 -18.59 16.51 7.39
N ASN A 19 -19.08 17.08 8.50
CA ASN A 19 -20.18 18.03 8.49
C ASN A 19 -19.79 19.49 8.82
N ALA A 20 -18.58 19.75 9.32
CA ALA A 20 -18.18 21.08 9.74
C ALA A 20 -17.67 21.95 8.58
N GLU A 21 -17.52 23.25 8.85
CA GLU A 21 -16.88 24.18 7.91
C GLU A 21 -15.39 23.82 7.70
N PHE A 22 -14.85 24.22 6.55
CA PHE A 22 -13.51 23.83 6.11
C PHE A 22 -12.42 24.12 7.15
N ASP A 23 -12.47 25.27 7.82
CA ASP A 23 -11.49 25.63 8.86
C ASP A 23 -11.55 24.68 10.07
N ILE A 24 -12.74 24.19 10.42
CA ILE A 24 -12.91 23.21 11.49
C ILE A 24 -12.45 21.82 11.03
N LYS A 25 -12.67 21.47 9.75
CA LYS A 25 -12.17 20.21 9.18
C LYS A 25 -10.65 20.12 9.25
N LYS A 26 -9.93 21.23 9.07
CA LYS A 26 -8.47 21.29 9.20
C LYS A 26 -8.01 20.91 10.60
N GLU A 27 -8.59 21.52 11.62
CA GLU A 27 -8.27 21.23 13.02
C GLU A 27 -8.63 19.79 13.39
N ALA A 28 -9.76 19.30 12.88
CA ALA A 28 -10.19 17.92 13.10
C ALA A 28 -9.24 16.90 12.43
N ALA A 29 -8.75 17.20 11.21
CA ALA A 29 -7.76 16.35 10.52
C ALA A 29 -6.43 16.29 11.28
N TRP A 30 -5.99 17.43 11.82
CA TRP A 30 -4.80 17.51 12.65
C TRP A 30 -4.95 16.72 13.95
N ALA A 31 -6.10 16.84 14.62
CA ALA A 31 -6.42 16.05 15.80
C ALA A 31 -6.44 14.55 15.50
N VAL A 32 -6.99 14.14 14.35
CA VAL A 32 -7.01 12.75 13.90
C VAL A 32 -5.62 12.21 13.62
N SER A 33 -4.77 12.94 12.88
CA SER A 33 -3.39 12.50 12.61
C SER A 33 -2.55 12.35 13.88
N ASN A 34 -2.72 13.25 14.84
CA ASN A 34 -2.10 13.13 16.15
C ASN A 34 -2.62 11.90 16.93
N ALA A 35 -3.93 11.65 16.85
CA ALA A 35 -4.55 10.50 17.49
C ALA A 35 -4.10 9.17 16.86
N THR A 36 -3.92 9.09 15.54
CA THR A 36 -3.40 7.87 14.89
C THR A 36 -1.90 7.69 15.11
N SER A 37 -1.13 8.78 15.28
CA SER A 37 0.31 8.69 15.55
C SER A 37 0.63 8.22 16.97
N GLY A 38 -0.18 8.61 17.96
CA GLY A 38 0.02 8.28 19.37
C GLY A 38 -0.95 7.23 19.93
N GLY A 39 -1.87 6.73 19.11
CA GLY A 39 -2.93 5.81 19.50
C GLY A 39 -2.51 4.35 19.45
N SER A 40 -3.23 3.49 20.18
CA SER A 40 -3.06 2.04 20.05
C SER A 40 -3.72 1.50 18.77
N PRO A 41 -3.31 0.31 18.27
CA PRO A 41 -3.97 -0.34 17.13
C PRO A 41 -5.49 -0.44 17.29
N ASP A 42 -5.98 -0.79 18.48
CA ASP A 42 -7.42 -0.85 18.78
C ASP A 42 -8.13 0.49 18.61
N GLN A 43 -7.47 1.60 18.96
CA GLN A 43 -8.03 2.95 18.80
C GLN A 43 -8.09 3.32 17.31
N ILE A 44 -7.06 3.00 16.55
CA ILE A 44 -7.01 3.26 15.11
C ILE A 44 -8.09 2.46 14.40
N LYS A 45 -8.26 1.18 14.74
CA LYS A 45 -9.34 0.33 14.24
C LYS A 45 -10.72 0.93 14.54
N TYR A 46 -10.94 1.38 15.79
CA TYR A 46 -12.18 2.06 16.15
C TYR A 46 -12.41 3.31 15.30
N MET A 47 -11.38 4.13 15.04
CA MET A 47 -11.49 5.31 14.17
C MET A 47 -11.87 4.94 12.73
N VAL A 48 -11.29 3.86 12.19
CA VAL A 48 -11.64 3.33 10.87
C VAL A 48 -13.09 2.86 10.84
N GLU A 49 -13.56 2.14 11.86
CA GLU A 49 -14.96 1.71 12.01
C GLU A 49 -15.93 2.89 12.09
N GLN A 50 -15.50 4.03 12.63
CA GLN A 50 -16.28 5.28 12.61
C GLN A 50 -16.30 5.99 11.25
N GLY A 51 -15.53 5.52 10.26
CA GLY A 51 -15.52 6.08 8.90
C GLY A 51 -14.57 7.27 8.72
N VAL A 52 -13.45 7.30 9.44
CA VAL A 52 -12.44 8.39 9.32
C VAL A 52 -11.70 8.38 7.98
N VAL A 53 -11.66 7.25 7.28
CA VAL A 53 -10.88 7.06 6.04
C VAL A 53 -11.38 7.98 4.93
N LYS A 54 -12.69 8.01 4.66
CA LYS A 54 -13.26 8.80 3.56
C LYS A 54 -12.99 10.31 3.71
N PRO A 55 -13.22 10.94 4.88
CA PRO A 55 -12.87 12.35 5.07
C PRO A 55 -11.38 12.66 4.93
N LEU A 56 -10.49 11.75 5.36
CA LEU A 56 -9.04 11.94 5.17
C LEU A 56 -8.67 11.91 3.68
N CYS A 57 -9.23 10.97 2.92
CA CYS A 57 -9.04 10.89 1.47
C CYS A 57 -9.56 12.14 0.76
N ASP A 58 -10.72 12.66 1.17
CA ASP A 58 -11.31 13.87 0.58
C ASP A 58 -10.51 15.15 0.88
N LEU A 59 -9.70 15.15 1.94
CA LEU A 59 -8.81 16.27 2.27
C LEU A 59 -7.46 16.22 1.52
N LEU A 60 -7.16 15.14 0.78
CA LEU A 60 -5.96 15.07 -0.06
C LEU A 60 -5.99 16.02 -1.26
N ILE A 61 -7.18 16.48 -1.68
CA ILE A 61 -7.35 17.49 -2.74
C ILE A 61 -7.35 18.93 -2.20
N CYS A 62 -7.03 19.12 -0.92
CA CYS A 62 -7.03 20.42 -0.27
C CYS A 62 -5.88 21.30 -0.81
N PRO A 63 -6.11 22.59 -1.09
CA PRO A 63 -5.06 23.49 -1.58
C PRO A 63 -4.00 23.85 -0.53
N ASP A 64 -4.21 23.51 0.75
CA ASP A 64 -3.25 23.76 1.83
C ASP A 64 -2.30 22.55 1.96
N PRO A 65 -1.01 22.69 1.59
CA PRO A 65 -0.06 21.58 1.60
C PRO A 65 0.08 20.93 2.97
N ARG A 66 -0.07 21.72 4.05
CA ARG A 66 0.04 21.21 5.42
C ARG A 66 -1.07 20.22 5.74
N ILE A 67 -2.26 20.44 5.19
CA ILE A 67 -3.40 19.54 5.40
C ILE A 67 -3.20 18.25 4.63
N ILE A 68 -2.69 18.33 3.40
CA ILE A 68 -2.33 17.13 2.62
C ILE A 68 -1.31 16.29 3.40
N THR A 69 -0.22 16.89 3.89
CA THR A 69 0.80 16.18 4.67
C THR A 69 0.22 15.49 5.89
N VAL A 70 -0.62 16.19 6.65
CA VAL A 70 -1.29 15.64 7.85
C VAL A 70 -2.22 14.48 7.51
N CYS A 71 -2.95 14.56 6.39
CA CYS A 71 -3.83 13.49 5.94
C CYS A 71 -3.04 12.28 5.45
N LEU A 72 -1.95 12.48 4.70
CA LEU A 72 -1.04 11.41 4.29
C LEU A 72 -0.44 10.69 5.50
N GLU A 73 -0.01 11.41 6.54
CA GLU A 73 0.48 10.81 7.79
C GLU A 73 -0.59 9.99 8.51
N GLY A 74 -1.82 10.53 8.57
CA GLY A 74 -2.97 9.82 9.14
C GLY A 74 -3.26 8.50 8.42
N LEU A 75 -3.27 8.53 7.08
CA LEU A 75 -3.49 7.36 6.24
C LEU A 75 -2.33 6.36 6.33
N GLU A 76 -1.09 6.83 6.34
CA GLU A 76 0.11 5.98 6.51
C GLU A 76 0.05 5.22 7.85
N ASN A 77 -0.33 5.88 8.93
CA ASN A 77 -0.47 5.22 10.24
C ASN A 77 -1.56 4.13 10.25
N ILE A 78 -2.69 4.38 9.57
CA ILE A 78 -3.75 3.38 9.41
C ILE A 78 -3.24 2.17 8.62
N LEU A 79 -2.54 2.42 7.52
CA LEU A 79 -1.94 1.36 6.69
C LEU A 79 -0.92 0.52 7.45
N LYS A 80 -0.07 1.15 8.28
CA LYS A 80 0.89 0.45 9.17
C LYS A 80 0.20 -0.51 10.13
N VAL A 81 -0.94 -0.11 10.70
CA VAL A 81 -1.71 -1.00 11.57
C VAL A 81 -2.26 -2.18 10.78
N GLY A 82 -2.69 -1.96 9.55
CA GLY A 82 -3.16 -3.02 8.64
C GLY A 82 -2.10 -4.04 8.30
N GLU A 83 -0.86 -3.58 8.04
CA GLU A 83 0.27 -4.49 7.82
C GLU A 83 0.59 -5.32 9.08
N ALA A 84 0.55 -4.69 10.26
CA ALA A 84 0.76 -5.42 11.51
C ALA A 84 -0.37 -6.44 11.78
N GLU A 85 -1.61 -6.13 11.42
CA GLU A 85 -2.75 -7.05 11.53
C GLU A 85 -2.70 -8.17 10.47
N LYS A 86 -2.21 -7.89 9.24
CA LYS A 86 -1.98 -8.90 8.19
C LYS A 86 -1.07 -10.03 8.68
N VAL A 87 -0.03 -9.70 9.45
CA VAL A 87 0.92 -10.69 10.02
C VAL A 87 0.30 -11.52 11.15
N THR A 88 -0.75 -11.03 11.81
CA THR A 88 -1.33 -11.64 13.02
C THR A 88 -2.71 -12.27 12.83
N GLY A 89 -3.38 -12.02 11.69
CA GLY A 89 -4.76 -12.42 11.41
C GLY A 89 -4.96 -13.40 10.25
N ASN A 90 -6.14 -14.02 10.21
CA ASN A 90 -6.60 -14.95 9.15
C ASN A 90 -7.05 -14.26 7.84
N THR A 91 -6.69 -13.00 7.60
CA THR A 91 -7.17 -12.18 6.47
C THR A 91 -6.43 -12.44 5.13
N GLY A 92 -5.44 -13.34 5.12
CA GLY A 92 -4.59 -13.60 3.95
C GLY A 92 -3.56 -12.49 3.75
N ASP A 93 -2.89 -12.49 2.59
CA ASP A 93 -1.78 -11.57 2.27
C ASP A 93 -2.23 -10.13 1.92
N VAL A 94 -3.45 -9.72 2.25
CA VAL A 94 -4.02 -8.43 1.83
C VAL A 94 -4.29 -7.53 3.04
N ASN A 95 -3.86 -6.27 2.93
CA ASN A 95 -4.13 -5.24 3.93
C ASN A 95 -5.56 -4.70 3.76
N PHE A 96 -6.43 -5.00 4.73
CA PHE A 96 -7.83 -4.57 4.70
C PHE A 96 -7.99 -3.04 4.66
N TYR A 97 -7.12 -2.29 5.33
CA TYR A 97 -7.21 -0.83 5.32
C TYR A 97 -6.76 -0.23 3.98
N ALA A 98 -5.84 -0.89 3.26
CA ALA A 98 -5.50 -0.50 1.90
C ALA A 98 -6.74 -0.62 0.99
N GLN A 99 -7.49 -1.72 1.06
CA GLN A 99 -8.75 -1.86 0.31
C GLN A 99 -9.76 -0.77 0.68
N LEU A 100 -9.92 -0.44 1.97
CA LEU A 100 -10.83 0.63 2.38
C LEU A 100 -10.42 2.01 1.86
N ILE A 101 -9.11 2.27 1.73
CA ILE A 101 -8.61 3.53 1.17
C ILE A 101 -8.89 3.58 -0.34
N ASP A 102 -8.71 2.46 -1.04
CA ASP A 102 -9.04 2.34 -2.46
C ASP A 102 -10.55 2.56 -2.70
N ASP A 103 -11.41 1.89 -1.94
CA ASP A 103 -12.87 2.04 -1.98
C ASP A 103 -13.33 3.48 -1.68
N ALA A 104 -12.52 4.26 -0.95
CA ALA A 104 -12.76 5.67 -0.64
C ALA A 104 -12.21 6.65 -1.71
N GLU A 105 -11.80 6.13 -2.88
CA GLU A 105 -11.10 6.88 -3.93
C GLU A 105 -9.83 7.57 -3.40
N GLY A 106 -9.20 6.96 -2.39
CA GLY A 106 -7.98 7.49 -1.77
C GLY A 106 -6.75 7.18 -2.61
N LEU A 107 -6.69 5.99 -3.22
CA LEU A 107 -5.56 5.54 -4.04
C LEU A 107 -5.30 6.51 -5.20
N GLU A 108 -6.31 6.76 -6.04
CA GLU A 108 -6.22 7.70 -7.17
C GLU A 108 -5.76 9.11 -6.70
N LYS A 109 -6.25 9.57 -5.54
CA LYS A 109 -5.86 10.87 -4.99
C LYS A 109 -4.39 10.89 -4.57
N ILE A 110 -3.89 9.82 -3.94
CA ILE A 110 -2.47 9.69 -3.56
C ILE A 110 -1.59 9.60 -4.82
N GLU A 111 -2.02 8.88 -5.86
CA GLU A 111 -1.32 8.84 -7.15
C GLU A 111 -1.20 10.22 -7.79
N ASN A 112 -2.27 11.01 -7.78
CA ASN A 112 -2.25 12.38 -8.28
C ASN A 112 -1.24 13.28 -7.53
N LEU A 113 -1.00 13.03 -6.24
CA LEU A 113 -0.02 13.77 -5.44
C LEU A 113 1.43 13.53 -5.89
N GLN A 114 1.71 12.50 -6.71
CA GLN A 114 3.02 12.33 -7.35
C GLN A 114 3.35 13.44 -8.36
N SER A 115 2.38 14.27 -8.72
CA SER A 115 2.58 15.45 -9.58
C SER A 115 2.58 16.78 -8.82
N HIS A 116 2.50 16.74 -7.48
CA HIS A 116 2.37 17.95 -6.66
C HIS A 116 3.66 18.78 -6.65
N ASP A 117 3.53 20.11 -6.74
CA ASP A 117 4.66 21.06 -6.72
C ASP A 117 5.51 21.04 -5.43
N ASN A 118 5.04 20.35 -4.39
CA ASN A 118 5.70 20.28 -3.10
C ASN A 118 6.42 18.94 -3.01
N SER A 119 7.75 18.99 -3.00
CA SER A 119 8.61 17.81 -2.98
C SER A 119 8.34 16.90 -1.78
N GLU A 120 7.98 17.45 -0.61
CA GLU A 120 7.67 16.64 0.58
C GLU A 120 6.39 15.81 0.39
N ILE A 121 5.36 16.40 -0.22
CA ILE A 121 4.10 15.72 -0.51
C ILE A 121 4.32 14.64 -1.57
N TYR A 122 5.06 14.98 -2.62
CA TYR A 122 5.48 14.04 -3.66
C TYR A 122 6.21 12.82 -3.05
N GLU A 123 7.27 13.06 -2.28
CA GLU A 123 8.09 11.99 -1.69
C GLU A 123 7.27 11.10 -0.74
N LYS A 124 6.38 11.69 0.06
CA LYS A 124 5.47 10.94 0.94
C LYS A 124 4.47 10.09 0.14
N ALA A 125 3.88 10.64 -0.90
CA ALA A 125 2.92 9.92 -1.75
C ALA A 125 3.60 8.72 -2.44
N VAL A 126 4.76 8.93 -3.06
CA VAL A 126 5.56 7.85 -3.67
C VAL A 126 5.88 6.77 -2.65
N LYS A 127 6.41 7.14 -1.48
CA LYS A 127 6.77 6.18 -0.45
C LYS A 127 5.56 5.36 0.03
N ILE A 128 4.40 5.98 0.21
CA ILE A 128 3.18 5.26 0.63
C ILE A 128 2.78 4.24 -0.44
N LEU A 129 2.76 4.63 -1.71
CA LEU A 129 2.42 3.74 -2.82
C LEU A 129 3.42 2.58 -2.93
N GLU A 130 4.73 2.87 -2.85
CA GLU A 130 5.80 1.87 -2.83
C GLU A 130 5.70 0.89 -1.68
N THR A 131 5.22 1.34 -0.51
CA THR A 131 5.19 0.48 0.69
C THR A 131 3.96 -0.43 0.73
N TYR A 132 2.80 0.03 0.24
CA TYR A 132 1.53 -0.67 0.47
C TYR A 132 0.78 -1.11 -0.81
N TRP A 133 1.14 -0.57 -1.98
CA TRP A 133 0.46 -0.89 -3.26
C TRP A 133 1.39 -1.39 -4.35
N LEU A 134 2.70 -1.20 -4.22
CA LEU A 134 3.63 -1.96 -5.03
C LEU A 134 3.79 -3.34 -4.41
N GLU A 135 3.29 -4.34 -5.13
CA GLU A 135 3.77 -5.70 -4.95
C GLU A 135 5.28 -5.65 -5.19
N GLU A 136 6.09 -6.22 -4.28
CA GLU A 136 7.40 -6.71 -4.71
C GLU A 136 7.05 -7.60 -5.91
N GLU A 137 7.40 -7.16 -7.13
CA GLU A 137 7.54 -8.09 -8.23
C GLU A 137 8.48 -9.13 -7.67
N ASP A 138 7.92 -10.25 -7.21
CA ASP A 138 8.66 -11.44 -6.90
C ASP A 138 9.49 -11.62 -8.16
N GLU A 139 10.80 -11.39 -8.03
CA GLU A 139 11.78 -11.88 -8.97
C GLU A 139 11.67 -13.41 -8.92
N THR A 140 10.56 -13.97 -9.41
CA THR A 140 10.56 -15.22 -10.13
C THR A 140 11.32 -14.93 -11.42
N LEU A 141 12.63 -14.70 -11.27
CA LEU A 141 13.59 -15.11 -12.27
C LEU A 141 13.13 -16.51 -12.65
N PRO A 142 12.77 -16.76 -13.93
CA PRO A 142 12.61 -18.13 -14.36
C PRO A 142 13.97 -18.77 -14.10
N HIS A 143 14.05 -19.59 -13.04
CA HIS A 143 15.06 -20.63 -12.96
C HIS A 143 14.82 -21.45 -14.21
N GLY A 144 15.57 -21.11 -15.27
CA GLY A 144 15.68 -21.93 -16.44
C GLY A 144 16.02 -23.31 -15.91
N ASP A 145 15.08 -24.23 -16.07
CA ASP A 145 15.35 -25.65 -16.04
C ASP A 145 16.31 -25.94 -17.20
N GLY A 146 17.56 -25.56 -16.99
CA GLY A 146 18.69 -25.98 -17.78
C GLY A 146 18.97 -27.40 -17.35
N SER A 147 18.15 -28.33 -17.84
CA SER A 147 18.52 -29.73 -17.96
C SER A 147 19.88 -29.76 -18.66
N ALA A 148 20.94 -29.87 -17.86
CA ALA A 148 22.31 -30.03 -18.31
C ALA A 148 22.45 -31.41 -18.95
N GLN A 149 21.93 -31.54 -20.18
CA GLN A 149 22.32 -32.60 -21.10
C GLN A 149 23.74 -32.29 -21.54
N GLY A 150 24.66 -33.10 -21.05
CA GLY A 150 26.10 -32.94 -21.19
C GLY A 150 26.53 -32.73 -22.63
N PHE A 151 27.25 -31.64 -22.86
CA PHE A 151 28.11 -31.49 -24.03
C PHE A 151 29.33 -32.40 -23.85
N GLN A 152 29.27 -33.58 -24.46
CA GLN A 152 30.39 -34.50 -24.61
C GLN A 152 31.21 -34.10 -25.86
N PHE A 153 32.43 -33.61 -25.64
CA PHE A 153 33.39 -33.31 -26.71
C PHE A 153 34.13 -34.60 -27.10
N GLY A 154 34.01 -35.05 -28.35
CA GLY A 154 34.83 -36.18 -28.81
C GLY A 154 34.39 -36.87 -30.10
N GLY A 155 34.89 -36.37 -31.23
CA GLY A 155 35.48 -37.22 -32.26
C GLY A 155 34.57 -37.98 -33.24
N ASN A 156 34.65 -37.52 -34.49
CA ASN A 156 34.85 -38.36 -35.69
C ASN A 156 33.60 -38.89 -36.42
N ASP A 157 32.94 -38.04 -37.20
CA ASP A 157 32.15 -38.47 -38.35
C ASP A 157 32.96 -38.31 -39.65
N ALA A 158 33.49 -39.44 -40.10
CA ALA A 158 33.84 -39.67 -41.49
C ALA A 158 32.99 -40.82 -42.00
N ALA A 159 32.44 -40.60 -43.20
CA ALA A 159 31.89 -41.56 -44.15
C ALA A 159 30.42 -42.00 -43.97
N ALA A 160 29.65 -41.61 -44.99
CA ALA A 160 28.31 -42.05 -45.31
C ALA A 160 28.27 -43.44 -45.99
N THR A 161 27.19 -44.19 -45.74
CA THR A 161 26.52 -45.22 -46.62
C THR A 161 27.32 -46.48 -47.02
N PRO A 162 26.70 -47.58 -47.55
CA PRO A 162 25.30 -47.80 -47.94
C PRO A 162 24.66 -49.15 -47.53
N GLY A 163 23.36 -49.26 -47.84
CA GLY A 163 22.49 -50.40 -47.62
C GLY A 163 22.94 -51.73 -48.25
N GLY A 164 22.62 -52.81 -47.53
CA GLY A 164 22.80 -54.18 -48.00
C GLY A 164 21.61 -54.63 -48.84
N PHE A 165 21.88 -54.98 -50.10
CA PHE A 165 21.01 -55.81 -50.94
C PHE A 165 21.65 -57.20 -51.07
N ASN A 166 20.81 -58.22 -50.86
CA ASN A 166 21.15 -59.63 -50.88
C ASN A 166 21.06 -60.20 -52.31
N PHE A 167 22.03 -61.02 -52.73
CA PHE A 167 21.89 -61.92 -53.87
C PHE A 167 22.60 -63.26 -53.57
N GLN A 168 21.77 -64.30 -53.47
CA GLN A 168 21.95 -65.73 -53.76
C GLN A 168 23.14 -66.51 -53.19
#